data_AF-A0ABD4RYT6-F1
#
_entry.id   AF-A0ABD4RYT6-F1
#
_cell.length_a   1.000
_cell.length_b   1.000
_cell.length_c   1.000
_cell.angle_alpha   90.00
_cell.angle_beta   90.00
_cell.angle_gamma   90.00
#
_symmetry.space_group_name_H-M   'P 1'
#
loop_
_entity.id
_entity.type
_entity.pdbx_description
1 polymer ?
#
loop_
_entity_poly.entity_id
_entity_poly.type
_entity_poly.pdbx_seq_one_letter_code
_entity_poly.pdbx_strand_id
1 'polypeptide(L)'
;MDNLKETLLNELHNFKEYSLKLLNGEINKMQYKGFSGGYGVYAQRDKKSFMIRLRVSAGVLSKSQLEKIYQMATKHKLDKIHLTTRQAIQLHDLSIDSIVDVMEEGIKNDIFTRGGGGNYPRNVGLSPLSGVDPDEAFDVTPYAVATDKYFIKNATTYHLPRKLKVSYSSCYTDAAHCSIQDLGFVATLKNGEPYFRVFLGGGLGKQPKVALELDEVIKPKDALYCVEGMIKFFMAYGNYENKNKARVRYMVETLGEEMFLEKFKEYYKLEKEKGNLELNVEQIDYSKPGIKIDLHDSRLIHQKQSGLYTVYIHPIGGLLLTKDLKILLQELDNIKNPMIRLGMTEGLYILNLDGNEAKRILEISKTISCNSQLEQSISCIGVPICQMGIQNSQKMLHEIIDYFRLQNNEEILNKAPKLYISGCLNSCGVHQIGSIGLCGKKKNVNGVSTDAFELFVGGSFEIGKTKLGKSLGDFKASDLPKMLYEIVEVSSGNFYEWINLNDDLLNNITDKYKI
;
A
#
# COMPACT_ATOMS: atom_id res chain seq x y z
N MET A 1 -20.64 -11.40 13.17
CA MET A 1 -20.38 -10.65 11.92
C MET A 1 -21.66 -10.39 11.14
N ASP A 2 -22.68 -11.24 11.28
CA ASP A 2 -23.92 -11.14 10.49
C ASP A 2 -24.69 -9.83 10.73
N ASN A 3 -24.77 -9.37 11.97
CA ASN A 3 -25.39 -8.07 12.29
C ASN A 3 -24.68 -6.90 11.57
N LEU A 4 -23.36 -6.93 11.44
CA LEU A 4 -22.62 -5.92 10.65
C LEU A 4 -22.96 -6.04 9.16
N LYS A 5 -23.01 -7.26 8.59
CA LYS A 5 -23.38 -7.47 7.19
C LYS A 5 -24.77 -6.92 6.90
N GLU A 6 -25.75 -7.22 7.75
CA GLU A 6 -27.11 -6.69 7.65
C GLU A 6 -27.13 -5.15 7.70
N THR A 7 -26.42 -4.56 8.66
CA THR A 7 -26.27 -3.10 8.77
C THR A 7 -25.72 -2.49 7.47
N LEU A 8 -24.63 -3.06 6.93
CA LEU A 8 -24.00 -2.55 5.71
C LEU A 8 -24.87 -2.73 4.46
N LEU A 9 -25.64 -3.82 4.38
CA LEU A 9 -26.59 -4.05 3.28
C LEU A 9 -27.73 -3.03 3.31
N ASN A 10 -28.25 -2.72 4.50
CA ASN A 10 -29.33 -1.74 4.67
C ASN A 10 -28.91 -0.31 4.29
N GLU A 11 -27.60 0.01 4.33
CA GLU A 11 -27.08 1.32 3.92
C GLU A 11 -27.01 1.51 2.40
N LEU A 12 -27.07 0.44 1.60
CA LEU A 12 -26.86 0.50 0.15
C LEU A 12 -27.91 1.35 -0.57
N HIS A 13 -29.16 1.32 -0.11
CA HIS A 13 -30.24 2.16 -0.64
C HIS A 13 -29.91 3.65 -0.48
N ASN A 14 -29.58 4.06 0.75
CA ASN A 14 -29.22 5.45 1.06
C ASN A 14 -27.95 5.88 0.33
N PHE A 15 -26.97 4.98 0.19
CA PHE A 15 -25.79 5.22 -0.61
C PHE A 15 -26.13 5.49 -2.08
N LYS A 16 -27.01 4.68 -2.69
CA LYS A 16 -27.44 4.83 -4.08
C LYS A 16 -28.15 6.17 -4.29
N GLU A 17 -29.15 6.49 -3.45
CA GLU A 17 -29.91 7.75 -3.55
C GLU A 17 -29.01 8.98 -3.45
N TYR A 18 -28.10 9.00 -2.47
CA TYR A 18 -27.17 10.12 -2.30
C TYR A 18 -26.17 10.22 -3.46
N SER A 19 -25.80 9.09 -4.07
CA SER A 19 -24.91 9.07 -5.24
C SER A 19 -25.58 9.63 -6.49
N LEU A 20 -26.88 9.39 -6.67
CA LEU A 20 -27.66 9.97 -7.79
C LEU A 20 -27.68 11.50 -7.73
N LYS A 21 -27.69 12.09 -6.53
CA LYS A 21 -27.58 13.56 -6.37
C LYS A 21 -26.33 14.15 -7.01
N LEU A 22 -25.21 13.44 -7.00
CA LEU A 22 -23.99 13.90 -7.70
C LEU A 22 -24.18 13.86 -9.21
N LEU A 23 -24.79 12.80 -9.74
CA LEU A 23 -25.03 12.63 -11.18
C LEU A 23 -26.04 13.64 -11.72
N ASN A 24 -27.03 14.02 -10.90
CA ASN A 24 -28.02 15.05 -11.20
C ASN A 24 -27.48 16.48 -11.00
N GLY A 25 -26.28 16.64 -10.44
CA GLY A 25 -25.68 17.96 -10.18
C GLY A 25 -26.21 18.69 -8.93
N GLU A 26 -26.99 18.02 -8.09
CA GLU A 26 -27.56 18.57 -6.84
C GLU A 26 -26.48 18.77 -5.75
N ILE A 27 -25.41 17.97 -5.79
CA ILE A 27 -24.26 18.08 -4.89
C ILE A 27 -22.95 18.14 -5.67
N ASN A 28 -21.96 18.81 -5.10
CA ASN A 28 -20.63 18.88 -5.70
C ASN A 28 -19.75 17.68 -5.28
N LYS A 29 -18.62 17.52 -5.98
CA LYS A 29 -17.65 16.43 -5.73
C LYS A 29 -17.10 16.40 -4.30
N MET A 30 -16.92 17.55 -3.67
CA MET A 30 -16.36 17.63 -2.32
C MET A 30 -17.36 17.14 -1.28
N GLN A 31 -18.64 17.52 -1.43
CA GLN A 31 -19.74 17.01 -0.64
C GLN A 31 -19.90 15.50 -0.82
N TYR A 32 -19.93 15.02 -2.07
CA TYR A 32 -20.00 13.59 -2.35
C TYR A 32 -18.83 12.83 -1.74
N LYS A 33 -17.59 13.30 -1.93
CA LYS A 33 -16.37 12.69 -1.34
C LYS A 33 -16.42 12.60 0.18
N GLY A 34 -17.05 13.57 0.85
CA GLY A 34 -17.26 13.58 2.30
C GLY A 34 -18.15 12.41 2.75
N PHE A 35 -19.23 12.17 2.01
CA PHE A 35 -20.17 11.07 2.24
C PHE A 35 -19.62 9.71 1.78
N SER A 36 -19.32 9.58 0.48
CA SER A 36 -18.98 8.33 -0.20
C SER A 36 -17.64 7.75 0.26
N GLY A 37 -16.74 8.60 0.79
CA GLY A 37 -15.42 8.20 1.22
C GLY A 37 -15.46 7.10 2.29
N GLY A 38 -16.45 7.11 3.19
CA GLY A 38 -16.61 6.06 4.19
C GLY A 38 -16.90 4.68 3.60
N TYR A 39 -17.62 4.64 2.47
CA TYR A 39 -17.93 3.44 1.70
C TYR A 39 -16.78 2.96 0.82
N GLY A 40 -15.63 3.64 0.85
CA GLY A 40 -14.50 3.33 -0.03
C GLY A 40 -14.76 3.70 -1.50
N VAL A 41 -15.79 4.51 -1.77
CA VAL A 41 -16.18 4.92 -3.13
C VAL A 41 -15.79 6.37 -3.40
N TYR A 42 -15.23 6.61 -4.57
CA TYR A 42 -14.88 7.95 -5.04
C TYR A 42 -15.30 8.12 -6.50
N ALA A 43 -15.94 9.24 -6.82
CA ALA A 43 -16.14 9.62 -8.22
C ALA A 43 -14.79 9.81 -8.90
N GLN A 44 -14.71 9.49 -10.19
CA GLN A 44 -13.55 9.78 -11.02
C GLN A 44 -13.58 11.23 -11.54
N ARG A 45 -12.60 11.61 -12.34
CA ARG A 45 -12.47 12.98 -12.85
C ARG A 45 -13.60 13.35 -13.83
N ASP A 46 -14.06 12.40 -14.64
CA ASP A 46 -15.17 12.52 -15.59
C ASP A 46 -16.54 12.79 -14.94
N LYS A 47 -16.64 12.62 -13.61
CA LYS A 47 -17.86 12.73 -12.78
C LYS A 47 -18.94 11.69 -13.07
N LYS A 48 -18.71 10.75 -13.97
CA LYS A 48 -19.70 9.75 -14.40
C LYS A 48 -19.32 8.36 -13.93
N SER A 49 -18.01 8.11 -13.85
CA SER A 49 -17.46 6.83 -13.43
C SER A 49 -17.00 6.89 -11.97
N PHE A 50 -16.94 5.75 -11.33
CA PHE A 50 -16.60 5.62 -9.92
C PHE A 50 -15.50 4.58 -9.72
N MET A 51 -14.73 4.79 -8.65
CA MET A 51 -13.78 3.82 -8.13
C MET A 51 -14.31 3.30 -6.79
N ILE A 52 -14.21 1.99 -6.59
CA ILE A 52 -14.43 1.35 -5.30
C ILE A 52 -13.17 0.65 -4.83
N ARG A 53 -12.88 0.78 -3.54
CA ARG A 53 -11.80 0.04 -2.88
C ARG A 53 -12.38 -1.10 -2.07
N LEU A 54 -11.97 -2.31 -2.44
CA LEU A 54 -12.18 -3.54 -1.71
C LEU A 54 -11.09 -3.68 -0.67
N ARG A 55 -11.46 -3.81 0.61
CA ARG A 55 -10.50 -4.12 1.68
C ARG A 55 -10.10 -5.59 1.57
N VAL A 56 -8.84 -5.86 1.90
CA VAL A 56 -8.28 -7.21 1.97
C VAL A 56 -7.53 -7.26 3.29
N SER A 57 -8.07 -8.02 4.26
CA SER A 57 -7.62 -8.01 5.65
C SER A 57 -6.11 -8.24 5.76
N ALA A 58 -5.36 -7.20 6.12
CA ALA A 58 -3.89 -7.22 6.17
C ALA A 58 -3.21 -7.70 4.87
N GLY A 59 -3.86 -7.55 3.72
CA GLY A 59 -3.38 -8.08 2.44
C GLY A 59 -3.51 -9.60 2.29
N VAL A 60 -4.04 -10.31 3.27
CA VAL A 60 -4.25 -11.76 3.23
C VAL A 60 -5.54 -12.07 2.49
N LEU A 61 -5.43 -12.83 1.41
CA LEU A 61 -6.54 -13.14 0.52
C LEU A 61 -6.68 -14.66 0.35
N SER A 62 -7.90 -15.17 0.47
CA SER A 62 -8.19 -16.55 0.08
C SER A 62 -8.36 -16.66 -1.44
N LYS A 63 -8.14 -17.85 -2.01
CA LYS A 63 -8.44 -18.12 -3.42
C LYS A 63 -9.89 -17.78 -3.78
N SER A 64 -10.85 -18.16 -2.92
CA SER A 64 -12.28 -17.89 -3.12
C SER A 64 -12.59 -16.38 -3.15
N GLN A 65 -11.99 -15.58 -2.26
CA GLN A 65 -12.15 -14.12 -2.32
C GLN A 65 -11.54 -13.54 -3.60
N LEU A 66 -10.35 -13.99 -4.02
CA LEU A 66 -9.75 -13.53 -5.28
C LEU A 66 -10.64 -13.88 -6.49
N GLU A 67 -11.20 -15.09 -6.50
CA GLU A 67 -12.14 -15.52 -7.53
C GLU A 67 -13.41 -14.66 -7.54
N LYS A 68 -13.96 -14.33 -6.38
CA LYS A 68 -15.11 -13.42 -6.26
C LYS A 68 -14.82 -12.03 -6.80
N ILE A 69 -13.63 -11.49 -6.55
CA ILE A 69 -13.20 -10.21 -7.12
C ILE A 69 -13.07 -10.30 -8.65
N TYR A 70 -12.54 -11.40 -9.17
CA TYR A 70 -12.49 -11.66 -10.61
C TYR A 70 -13.89 -11.73 -11.23
N GLN A 71 -14.83 -12.43 -10.58
CA GLN A 71 -16.23 -12.52 -11.02
C GLN A 71 -16.91 -11.14 -11.03
N MET A 72 -16.72 -10.31 -10.00
CA MET A 72 -17.22 -8.93 -9.97
C MET A 72 -16.63 -8.09 -11.11
N ALA A 73 -15.31 -8.15 -11.31
CA ALA A 73 -14.63 -7.39 -12.36
C ALA A 73 -15.14 -7.79 -13.76
N THR A 74 -15.26 -9.08 -14.04
CA THR A 74 -15.73 -9.59 -15.34
C THR A 74 -17.22 -9.33 -15.57
N LYS A 75 -18.08 -9.47 -14.55
CA LYS A 75 -19.51 -9.12 -14.62
C LYS A 75 -19.71 -7.67 -15.07
N HIS A 76 -18.87 -6.76 -14.59
CA HIS A 76 -18.90 -5.35 -14.97
C HIS A 76 -17.98 -4.98 -16.13
N LYS A 77 -17.47 -5.97 -16.88
CA LYS A 77 -16.66 -5.79 -18.09
C LYS A 77 -15.37 -4.98 -17.86
N LEU A 78 -14.78 -5.10 -16.68
CA LEU A 78 -13.49 -4.48 -16.37
C LEU A 78 -12.36 -5.29 -17.01
N ASP A 79 -11.42 -4.59 -17.64
CA ASP A 79 -10.22 -5.16 -18.25
C ASP A 79 -9.15 -5.52 -17.22
N LYS A 80 -9.20 -4.89 -16.03
CA LYS A 80 -8.18 -5.03 -14.98
C LYS A 80 -8.68 -4.74 -13.57
N ILE A 81 -7.87 -5.13 -12.60
CA ILE A 81 -7.95 -4.71 -11.20
C ILE A 81 -6.67 -3.99 -10.80
N HIS A 82 -6.74 -3.04 -9.86
CA HIS A 82 -5.58 -2.29 -9.40
C HIS A 82 -5.19 -2.71 -7.99
N LEU A 83 -3.99 -3.28 -7.85
CA LEU A 83 -3.36 -3.62 -6.57
C LEU A 83 -2.75 -2.34 -5.98
N THR A 84 -3.00 -2.05 -4.71
CA THR A 84 -2.61 -0.77 -4.11
C THR A 84 -1.43 -0.89 -3.15
N THR A 85 -0.73 0.22 -2.91
CA THR A 85 0.30 0.37 -1.86
C THR A 85 -0.19 0.20 -0.42
N ARG A 86 -1.43 -0.25 -0.24
CA ARG A 86 -2.03 -0.61 1.05
C ARG A 86 -2.69 -1.97 1.04
N GLN A 87 -2.21 -2.85 0.16
CA GLN A 87 -2.60 -4.26 0.15
C GLN A 87 -4.11 -4.43 0.04
N ALA A 88 -4.72 -3.57 -0.76
CA ALA A 88 -6.15 -3.56 -1.08
C ALA A 88 -6.31 -3.55 -2.60
N ILE A 89 -7.51 -3.87 -3.08
CA ILE A 89 -7.81 -3.93 -4.51
C ILE A 89 -8.79 -2.81 -4.86
N GLN A 90 -8.56 -2.15 -5.99
CA GLN A 90 -9.48 -1.14 -6.53
C GLN A 90 -10.04 -1.58 -7.86
N LEU A 91 -11.35 -1.37 -8.00
CA LEU A 91 -12.06 -1.46 -9.27
C LEU A 91 -12.40 -0.04 -9.73
N HIS A 92 -12.19 0.22 -11.02
CA HIS A 92 -12.41 1.51 -11.65
C HIS A 92 -13.48 1.38 -12.73
N ASP A 93 -13.86 2.52 -13.30
CA ASP A 93 -14.75 2.67 -14.45
C ASP A 93 -16.16 2.08 -14.25
N LEU A 94 -16.61 2.07 -12.99
CA LEU A 94 -17.93 1.55 -12.61
C LEU A 94 -19.00 2.64 -12.62
N SER A 95 -20.22 2.26 -12.99
CA SER A 95 -21.44 3.06 -12.74
C SER A 95 -21.89 2.95 -11.27
N ILE A 96 -22.81 3.80 -10.80
CA ILE A 96 -23.35 3.68 -9.44
C ILE A 96 -24.08 2.35 -9.22
N ASP A 97 -24.84 1.85 -10.21
CA ASP A 97 -25.50 0.56 -10.09
C ASP A 97 -24.48 -0.57 -9.95
N SER A 98 -23.38 -0.51 -10.71
CA SER A 98 -22.29 -1.47 -10.59
C SER A 98 -21.58 -1.37 -9.24
N ILE A 99 -21.42 -0.17 -8.69
CA ILE A 99 -20.86 0.02 -7.33
C ILE A 99 -21.74 -0.67 -6.29
N VAL A 100 -23.06 -0.49 -6.36
CA VAL A 100 -24.00 -1.10 -5.42
C VAL A 100 -23.96 -2.63 -5.52
N ASP A 101 -23.97 -3.17 -6.75
CA ASP A 101 -23.86 -4.62 -6.99
C ASP A 101 -22.53 -5.20 -6.45
N VAL A 102 -21.41 -4.53 -6.68
CA VAL A 102 -20.10 -4.92 -6.12
C VAL A 102 -20.11 -4.88 -4.59
N MET A 103 -20.70 -3.85 -3.98
CA MET A 103 -20.79 -3.76 -2.53
C MET A 103 -21.65 -4.88 -1.95
N GLU A 104 -22.80 -5.17 -2.57
CA GLU A 104 -23.71 -6.21 -2.13
C GLU A 104 -23.07 -7.60 -2.21
N GLU A 105 -22.51 -7.96 -3.37
CA GLU A 105 -21.80 -9.24 -3.54
C GLU A 105 -20.57 -9.30 -2.62
N GLY A 106 -19.86 -8.19 -2.45
CA GLY A 106 -18.72 -8.09 -1.54
C GLY A 106 -19.09 -8.42 -0.10
N ILE A 107 -20.14 -7.79 0.43
CA ILE A 107 -20.62 -8.02 1.81
C ILE A 107 -21.03 -9.49 2.01
N LYS A 108 -21.71 -10.10 1.02
CA LYS A 108 -22.12 -11.51 1.07
C LYS A 108 -20.91 -12.47 1.16
N ASN A 109 -19.78 -12.09 0.57
CA ASN A 109 -18.56 -12.91 0.49
C ASN A 109 -17.40 -12.41 1.38
N ASP A 110 -17.69 -11.62 2.43
CA ASP A 110 -16.69 -11.09 3.38
C ASP A 110 -15.59 -10.22 2.72
N ILE A 111 -15.96 -9.47 1.68
CA ILE A 111 -15.15 -8.47 1.01
C ILE A 111 -15.78 -7.09 1.26
N PHE A 112 -15.30 -6.40 2.29
CA PHE A 112 -15.88 -5.14 2.75
C PHE A 112 -15.25 -3.92 2.08
N THR A 113 -16.02 -2.84 1.96
CA THR A 113 -15.57 -1.55 1.39
C THR A 113 -15.61 -0.41 2.39
N ARG A 114 -16.42 -0.56 3.45
CA ARG A 114 -16.48 0.35 4.60
C ARG A 114 -15.10 0.56 5.21
N GLY A 115 -14.70 1.81 5.39
CA GLY A 115 -13.37 2.18 5.85
C GLY A 115 -12.26 2.08 4.79
N GLY A 116 -12.59 1.74 3.53
CA GLY A 116 -11.63 1.79 2.41
C GLY A 116 -11.12 3.22 2.12
N GLY A 117 -11.89 4.22 2.53
CA GLY A 117 -11.60 5.65 2.37
C GLY A 117 -11.89 6.48 3.62
N GLY A 118 -12.32 7.72 3.41
CA GLY A 118 -12.83 8.59 4.48
C GLY A 118 -11.88 8.85 5.65
N ASN A 119 -12.49 9.14 6.80
CA ASN A 119 -11.86 9.33 8.10
C ASN A 119 -12.02 8.06 8.96
N TYR A 120 -11.45 6.96 8.45
CA TYR A 120 -11.52 5.65 9.08
C TYR A 120 -10.12 5.04 9.21
N PRO A 121 -9.95 4.05 10.09
CA PRO A 121 -8.81 3.15 10.02
C PRO A 121 -8.77 2.48 8.65
N ARG A 122 -7.63 2.55 7.98
CA ARG A 122 -7.42 1.98 6.64
C ARG A 122 -7.13 0.49 6.73
N ASN A 123 -6.93 -0.14 5.58
CA ASN A 123 -6.40 -1.50 5.50
C ASN A 123 -5.10 -1.59 6.31
N VAL A 124 -5.01 -2.60 7.17
CA VAL A 124 -3.78 -2.85 7.95
C VAL A 124 -2.66 -3.27 7.01
N GLY A 125 -1.46 -2.71 7.20
CA GLY A 125 -0.27 -3.12 6.46
C GLY A 125 0.37 -4.36 7.07
N LEU A 126 0.95 -5.23 6.25
CA LEU A 126 1.62 -6.47 6.65
C LEU A 126 2.88 -6.69 5.81
N SER A 127 3.97 -7.15 6.41
CA SER A 127 5.10 -7.69 5.64
C SER A 127 4.66 -8.99 4.96
N PRO A 128 4.60 -9.05 3.61
CA PRO A 128 3.89 -10.10 2.90
C PRO A 128 4.54 -11.49 3.03
N LEU A 129 5.77 -11.59 3.52
CA LEU A 129 6.45 -12.87 3.76
C LEU A 129 6.32 -13.38 5.20
N SER A 130 5.59 -12.70 6.08
CA SER A 130 5.50 -13.13 7.48
C SER A 130 4.98 -14.57 7.66
N GLY A 131 5.57 -15.37 8.52
CA GLY A 131 5.34 -16.81 8.66
C GLY A 131 6.23 -17.67 7.76
N VAL A 132 6.82 -17.12 6.70
CA VAL A 132 7.66 -17.87 5.74
C VAL A 132 9.03 -17.24 5.48
N ASP A 133 9.23 -15.99 5.90
CA ASP A 133 10.49 -15.26 5.76
C ASP A 133 11.60 -15.90 6.63
N PRO A 134 12.76 -16.27 6.06
CA PRO A 134 13.92 -16.75 6.82
C PRO A 134 14.43 -15.76 7.88
N ASP A 135 14.26 -14.46 7.64
CA ASP A 135 14.82 -13.39 8.48
C ASP A 135 13.81 -12.82 9.49
N GLU A 136 12.61 -13.39 9.60
CA GLU A 136 11.62 -12.89 10.56
C GLU A 136 11.90 -13.24 12.01
N ALA A 137 11.52 -12.34 12.90
CA ALA A 137 11.49 -12.62 14.34
C ALA A 137 10.36 -13.59 14.70
N PHE A 138 9.14 -13.33 14.21
CA PHE A 138 7.98 -14.23 14.33
C PHE A 138 6.86 -13.85 13.35
N ASP A 139 5.89 -14.75 13.16
CA ASP A 139 4.73 -14.50 12.28
C ASP A 139 3.79 -13.45 12.89
N VAL A 140 3.69 -12.29 12.23
CA VAL A 140 2.84 -11.17 12.65
C VAL A 140 1.47 -11.17 11.96
N THR A 141 1.26 -12.08 11.00
CA THR A 141 0.02 -12.19 10.21
C THR A 141 -1.23 -12.29 11.09
N PRO A 142 -1.28 -13.13 12.14
CA PRO A 142 -2.50 -13.27 12.94
C PRO A 142 -2.88 -11.98 13.68
N TYR A 143 -1.88 -11.22 14.14
CA TYR A 143 -2.09 -9.93 14.82
C TYR A 143 -2.59 -8.86 13.85
N ALA A 144 -2.01 -8.78 12.65
CA ALA A 144 -2.44 -7.82 11.63
C ALA A 144 -3.87 -8.10 11.16
N VAL A 145 -4.22 -9.37 10.95
CA VAL A 145 -5.59 -9.80 10.59
C VAL A 145 -6.57 -9.52 11.72
N ALA A 146 -6.20 -9.77 12.98
CA ALA A 146 -7.05 -9.47 14.12
C ALA A 146 -7.32 -7.96 14.24
N THR A 147 -6.31 -7.12 14.01
CA THR A 147 -6.46 -5.65 13.96
C THR A 147 -7.38 -5.19 12.83
N ASP A 148 -7.28 -5.78 11.63
CA ASP A 148 -8.18 -5.40 10.54
C ASP A 148 -9.63 -5.83 10.83
N LYS A 149 -9.83 -7.05 11.34
CA LYS A 149 -11.14 -7.53 11.81
C LYS A 149 -11.73 -6.61 12.88
N TYR A 150 -10.91 -6.14 13.83
CA TYR A 150 -11.31 -5.17 14.84
C TYR A 150 -11.74 -3.84 14.23
N PHE A 151 -11.04 -3.34 13.20
CA PHE A 151 -11.46 -2.14 12.47
C PHE A 151 -12.78 -2.33 11.74
N ILE A 152 -12.99 -3.45 11.05
CA ILE A 152 -14.24 -3.74 10.35
C ILE A 152 -15.41 -3.81 11.33
N LYS A 153 -15.25 -4.56 12.43
CA LYS A 153 -16.28 -4.71 13.47
C LYS A 153 -16.77 -3.38 14.02
N ASN A 154 -15.86 -2.42 14.15
CA ASN A 154 -16.12 -1.10 14.73
C ASN A 154 -16.22 0.01 13.66
N ALA A 155 -16.29 -0.34 12.37
CA ALA A 155 -16.19 0.66 11.32
C ALA A 155 -17.35 1.66 11.30
N THR A 156 -18.47 1.35 11.95
CA THR A 156 -19.64 2.23 12.11
C THR A 156 -19.61 3.07 13.39
N THR A 157 -18.68 2.80 14.32
CA THR A 157 -18.65 3.46 15.64
C THR A 157 -17.59 4.56 15.75
N TYR A 158 -16.64 4.64 14.81
CA TYR A 158 -15.56 5.62 14.84
C TYR A 158 -15.92 6.94 14.17
N HIS A 159 -15.62 8.04 14.85
CA HIS A 159 -15.61 9.39 14.30
C HIS A 159 -14.21 9.98 14.40
N LEU A 160 -13.32 9.61 13.49
CA LEU A 160 -11.93 10.07 13.53
C LEU A 160 -11.77 11.47 12.90
N PRO A 161 -10.78 12.27 13.35
CA PRO A 161 -10.43 13.54 12.70
C PRO A 161 -9.98 13.34 11.25
N ARG A 162 -9.22 12.27 10.99
CA ARG A 162 -8.73 11.88 9.65
C ARG A 162 -8.45 10.38 9.56
N LYS A 163 -7.90 9.92 8.44
CA LYS A 163 -7.50 8.51 8.26
C LYS A 163 -6.42 8.10 9.26
N LEU A 164 -6.51 6.88 9.76
CA LEU A 164 -5.52 6.20 10.60
C LEU A 164 -4.96 4.99 9.85
N LYS A 165 -3.64 4.81 9.83
CA LYS A 165 -2.95 3.70 9.17
C LYS A 165 -2.14 2.93 10.21
N VAL A 166 -2.39 1.62 10.26
CA VAL A 166 -1.67 0.68 11.11
C VAL A 166 -0.92 -0.34 10.25
N SER A 167 0.30 -0.72 10.62
CA SER A 167 1.10 -1.73 9.92
C SER A 167 1.82 -2.68 10.88
N TYR A 168 2.10 -3.90 10.43
CA TYR A 168 2.89 -4.91 11.12
C TYR A 168 4.00 -5.43 10.20
N SER A 169 5.25 -5.38 10.67
CA SER A 169 6.39 -6.01 9.99
C SER A 169 6.98 -7.13 10.83
N SER A 170 7.36 -8.23 10.17
CA SER A 170 7.97 -9.41 10.78
C SER A 170 9.49 -9.32 10.92
N CYS A 171 10.13 -8.37 10.23
CA CYS A 171 11.59 -8.15 10.24
C CYS A 171 11.95 -6.66 10.02
N TYR A 172 13.25 -6.35 10.11
CA TYR A 172 13.76 -4.97 10.05
C TYR A 172 13.83 -4.35 8.64
N THR A 173 13.67 -5.14 7.58
CA THR A 173 13.50 -4.61 6.21
C THR A 173 12.21 -3.78 6.08
N ASP A 174 11.25 -3.99 6.98
CA ASP A 174 10.00 -3.22 7.11
C ASP A 174 9.21 -3.10 5.81
N ALA A 175 8.92 -4.24 5.17
CA ALA A 175 8.05 -4.28 3.99
C ALA A 175 6.61 -3.76 4.23
N ALA A 176 6.24 -3.48 5.49
CA ALA A 176 4.98 -2.86 5.88
C ALA A 176 5.06 -1.33 6.12
N HIS A 177 6.26 -0.76 6.00
CA HIS A 177 6.61 0.64 6.21
C HIS A 177 6.11 1.20 7.57
N CYS A 178 6.24 0.43 8.66
CA CYS A 178 5.87 0.75 10.03
C CYS A 178 6.43 2.09 10.50
N SER A 179 7.69 2.39 10.17
CA SER A 179 8.38 3.63 10.58
C SER A 179 7.82 4.92 9.94
N ILE A 180 6.84 4.81 9.04
CA ILE A 180 6.16 5.95 8.38
C ILE A 180 4.64 5.85 8.43
N GLN A 181 4.08 5.02 9.32
CA GLN A 181 2.63 4.95 9.59
C GLN A 181 2.19 5.79 10.77
N ASP A 182 0.88 5.96 10.92
CA ASP A 182 0.32 6.59 12.12
C ASP A 182 0.59 5.72 13.37
N LEU A 183 0.57 4.38 13.21
CA LEU A 183 0.99 3.37 14.20
C LEU A 183 1.63 2.17 13.47
N GLY A 184 2.78 1.70 13.92
CA GLY A 184 3.51 0.57 13.33
C GLY A 184 4.03 -0.39 14.39
N PHE A 185 4.05 -1.68 14.07
CA PHE A 185 4.55 -2.74 14.94
C PHE A 185 5.61 -3.53 14.21
N VAL A 186 6.84 -3.54 14.72
CA VAL A 186 7.94 -4.32 14.15
C VAL A 186 8.29 -5.45 15.11
N ALA A 187 8.19 -6.68 14.65
CA ALA A 187 8.52 -7.87 15.42
C ALA A 187 10.00 -7.85 15.84
N THR A 188 10.24 -8.23 17.09
CA THR A 188 11.58 -8.41 17.66
C THR A 188 11.55 -9.52 18.71
N LEU A 189 12.73 -10.01 19.07
CA LEU A 189 12.90 -10.97 20.16
C LEU A 189 13.67 -10.32 21.31
N LYS A 190 13.15 -10.44 22.53
CA LYS A 190 13.84 -10.03 23.76
C LYS A 190 14.01 -11.27 24.64
N ASN A 191 15.25 -11.69 24.86
CA ASN A 191 15.57 -12.94 25.57
C ASN A 191 14.87 -14.18 24.99
N GLY A 192 14.73 -14.25 23.66
CA GLY A 192 14.04 -15.33 22.95
C GLY A 192 12.52 -15.25 22.94
N GLU A 193 11.91 -14.31 23.66
CA GLU A 193 10.46 -14.10 23.66
C GLU A 193 10.02 -13.05 22.62
N PRO A 194 8.83 -13.21 22.00
CA PRO A 194 8.33 -12.29 20.99
C PRO A 194 7.80 -10.98 21.59
N TYR A 195 8.20 -9.86 21.00
CA TYR A 195 7.72 -8.51 21.33
C TYR A 195 7.55 -7.67 20.05
N PHE A 196 6.81 -6.56 20.16
CA PHE A 196 6.80 -5.52 19.14
C PHE A 196 7.55 -4.27 19.60
N ARG A 197 8.43 -3.75 18.75
CA ARG A 197 8.84 -2.35 18.75
C ARG A 197 7.71 -1.53 18.13
N VAL A 198 7.32 -0.44 18.78
CA VAL A 198 6.14 0.35 18.37
C VAL A 198 6.58 1.69 17.82
N PHE A 199 6.07 2.05 16.64
CA PHE A 199 6.35 3.31 15.95
C PHE A 199 5.06 4.14 15.85
N LEU A 200 5.12 5.44 16.12
CA LEU A 200 3.95 6.29 16.31
C LEU A 200 4.08 7.63 15.57
N GLY A 201 2.99 8.14 15.02
CA GLY A 201 2.91 9.53 14.54
C GLY A 201 3.65 9.81 13.22
N GLY A 202 4.01 8.79 12.45
CA GLY A 202 4.52 8.96 11.10
C GLY A 202 3.44 9.28 10.06
N GLY A 203 3.86 9.57 8.84
CA GLY A 203 2.94 9.61 7.71
C GLY A 203 3.39 10.45 6.53
N LEU A 204 3.20 9.91 5.33
CA LEU A 204 3.51 10.59 4.06
C LEU A 204 2.40 11.56 3.59
N GLY A 205 2.77 12.46 2.68
CA GLY A 205 1.90 13.47 2.08
C GLY A 205 2.67 14.77 1.81
N LYS A 206 1.98 15.91 1.80
CA LYS A 206 2.62 17.22 1.56
C LYS A 206 3.72 17.56 2.59
N GLN A 207 3.51 17.21 3.85
CA GLN A 207 4.49 17.32 4.93
C GLN A 207 4.70 15.92 5.50
N PRO A 208 5.65 15.15 4.95
CA PRO A 208 5.96 13.81 5.44
C PRO A 208 6.68 13.87 6.79
N LYS A 209 6.44 12.87 7.64
CA LYS A 209 7.14 12.68 8.93
C LYS A 209 7.49 11.21 9.12
N VAL A 210 8.69 10.98 9.66
CA VAL A 210 9.10 9.68 10.21
C VAL A 210 8.42 9.52 11.57
N ALA A 211 8.03 8.29 11.91
CA ALA A 211 7.40 7.97 13.18
C ALA A 211 8.43 7.98 14.32
N LEU A 212 7.97 8.32 15.52
CA LEU A 212 8.73 8.18 16.76
C LEU A 212 8.69 6.72 17.21
N GLU A 213 9.80 6.21 17.74
CA GLU A 213 9.84 4.90 18.37
C GLU A 213 9.46 5.01 19.85
N LEU A 214 8.63 4.09 20.32
CA LEU A 214 8.34 3.93 21.74
C LEU A 214 9.49 3.18 22.42
N ASP A 215 10.03 3.75 23.50
CA ASP A 215 11.15 3.14 24.24
C ASP A 215 10.84 1.74 24.79
N GLU A 216 9.57 1.46 25.04
CA GLU A 216 9.09 0.20 25.58
C GLU A 216 8.62 -0.74 24.46
N VAL A 217 9.12 -1.97 24.49
CA VAL A 217 8.57 -3.05 23.66
C VAL A 217 7.29 -3.61 24.28
N ILE A 218 6.32 -3.97 23.45
CA ILE A 218 5.02 -4.48 23.92
C ILE A 218 4.89 -5.97 23.64
N LYS A 219 4.12 -6.68 24.47
CA LYS A 219 3.80 -8.09 24.20
C LYS A 219 2.85 -8.19 23.00
N PRO A 220 2.99 -9.19 22.12
CA PRO A 220 2.13 -9.31 20.94
C PRO A 220 0.64 -9.38 21.28
N LYS A 221 0.29 -10.05 22.39
CA LYS A 221 -1.09 -10.13 22.89
C LYS A 221 -1.70 -8.78 23.26
N ASP A 222 -0.87 -7.76 23.52
CA ASP A 222 -1.31 -6.42 23.90
C ASP A 222 -1.52 -5.49 22.69
N ALA A 223 -1.27 -5.94 21.46
CA ALA A 223 -1.26 -5.08 20.28
C ALA A 223 -2.60 -4.34 20.05
N LEU A 224 -3.75 -4.97 20.32
CA LEU A 224 -5.04 -4.29 20.19
C LEU A 224 -5.27 -3.20 21.24
N TYR A 225 -4.70 -3.31 22.45
CA TYR A 225 -4.75 -2.21 23.43
C TYR A 225 -4.00 -0.99 22.91
N CYS A 226 -2.85 -1.18 22.25
CA CYS A 226 -2.13 -0.08 21.61
C CYS A 226 -2.94 0.54 20.45
N VAL A 227 -3.63 -0.29 19.67
CA VAL A 227 -4.48 0.16 18.58
C VAL A 227 -5.66 0.99 19.09
N GLU A 228 -6.41 0.50 20.08
CA GLU A 228 -7.55 1.25 20.64
C GLU A 228 -7.06 2.50 21.38
N GLY A 229 -5.94 2.42 22.10
CA GLY A 229 -5.31 3.57 22.74
C GLY A 229 -4.98 4.68 21.74
N MET A 230 -4.37 4.33 20.60
CA MET A 230 -4.13 5.29 19.51
C MET A 230 -5.43 5.86 18.94
N ILE A 231 -6.47 5.05 18.78
CA ILE A 231 -7.79 5.51 18.29
C ILE A 231 -8.38 6.56 19.25
N LYS A 232 -8.44 6.25 20.56
CA LYS A 232 -8.99 7.17 21.56
C LYS A 232 -8.16 8.44 21.67
N PHE A 233 -6.83 8.30 21.68
CA PHE A 233 -5.93 9.43 21.70
C PHE A 233 -6.15 10.34 20.48
N PHE A 234 -6.26 9.76 19.29
CA PHE A 234 -6.50 10.51 18.07
C PHE A 234 -7.89 11.17 18.06
N MET A 235 -8.92 10.49 18.58
CA MET A 235 -10.26 11.07 18.70
C MET A 235 -10.30 12.26 19.66
N ALA A 236 -9.54 12.21 20.75
CA ALA A 236 -9.54 13.24 21.78
C ALA A 236 -8.67 14.46 21.42
N TYR A 237 -7.52 14.25 20.79
CA TYR A 237 -6.53 15.31 20.54
C TYR A 237 -6.39 15.73 19.08
N GLY A 238 -6.98 14.99 18.14
CA GLY A 238 -6.85 15.31 16.72
C GLY A 238 -7.69 16.52 16.29
N ASN A 239 -7.24 17.18 15.23
CA ASN A 239 -7.86 18.40 14.73
C ASN A 239 -9.06 18.10 13.80
N TYR A 240 -10.28 18.46 14.20
CA TYR A 240 -11.50 18.31 13.39
C TYR A 240 -11.82 19.51 12.48
N GLU A 241 -11.23 20.67 12.77
CA GLU A 241 -11.51 21.93 12.06
C GLU A 241 -10.71 22.02 10.75
N ASN A 242 -9.40 21.78 10.82
CA ASN A 242 -8.48 21.91 9.69
C ASN A 242 -8.05 20.54 9.16
N LYS A 243 -8.73 20.08 8.12
CA LYS A 243 -8.45 18.80 7.44
C LYS A 243 -7.02 18.64 6.93
N ASN A 244 -6.30 19.74 6.67
CA ASN A 244 -4.90 19.70 6.21
C ASN A 244 -3.92 19.47 7.37
N LYS A 245 -4.34 19.69 8.62
CA LYS A 245 -3.58 19.48 9.85
C LYS A 245 -4.19 18.39 10.76
N ALA A 246 -5.03 17.50 10.20
CA ALA A 246 -5.85 16.55 10.96
C ALA A 246 -5.27 15.13 11.10
N ARG A 247 -4.04 14.87 10.64
CA ARG A 247 -3.37 13.55 10.74
C ARG A 247 -2.60 13.43 12.05
N VAL A 248 -2.35 12.20 12.52
CA VAL A 248 -1.62 11.92 13.77
C VAL A 248 -0.25 12.59 13.80
N ARG A 249 0.48 12.63 12.68
CA ARG A 249 1.77 13.37 12.60
C ARG A 249 1.71 14.85 13.00
N TYR A 250 0.56 15.50 12.87
CA TYR A 250 0.39 16.90 13.28
C TYR A 250 0.11 17.02 14.78
N MET A 251 -0.38 15.95 15.42
CA MET A 251 -0.45 15.90 16.88
C MET A 251 0.96 15.91 17.48
N VAL A 252 1.92 15.21 16.85
CA VAL A 252 3.34 15.26 17.24
C VAL A 252 3.86 16.70 17.20
N GLU A 253 3.58 17.43 16.11
CA GLU A 253 3.98 18.84 15.99
C GLU A 253 3.32 19.75 17.03
N THR A 254 2.06 19.47 17.40
CA THR A 254 1.28 20.32 18.29
C THR A 254 1.60 20.08 19.76
N LEU A 255 1.82 18.82 20.15
CA LEU A 255 2.09 18.42 21.53
C LEU A 255 3.59 18.43 21.86
N GLY A 256 4.46 18.29 20.86
CA GLY A 256 5.86 17.93 21.06
C GLY A 256 6.03 16.41 21.24
N GLU A 257 7.22 15.90 20.93
CA GLU A 257 7.50 14.46 20.90
C GLU A 257 7.31 13.79 22.27
N GLU A 258 7.87 14.38 23.33
CA GLU A 258 7.80 13.85 24.70
C GLU A 258 6.34 13.73 25.18
N MET A 259 5.57 14.83 25.09
CA MET A 259 4.17 14.84 25.53
C MET A 259 3.28 13.94 24.66
N PHE A 260 3.56 13.84 23.36
CA PHE A 260 2.84 12.93 22.48
C PHE A 260 3.03 11.46 22.90
N LEU A 261 4.27 11.07 23.20
CA LEU A 261 4.58 9.71 23.67
C LEU A 261 3.98 9.44 25.06
N GLU A 262 4.07 10.39 26.00
CA GLU A 262 3.46 10.29 27.33
C GLU A 262 1.94 10.09 27.23
N LYS A 263 1.26 10.91 26.42
CA LYS A 263 -0.18 10.79 26.21
C LYS A 263 -0.56 9.47 25.55
N PHE A 264 0.20 9.00 24.56
CA PHE A 264 -0.05 7.68 23.99
C PHE A 264 0.06 6.57 25.05
N LYS A 265 1.09 6.60 25.92
CA LYS A 265 1.26 5.64 27.01
C LYS A 265 0.07 5.67 27.99
N GLU A 266 -0.45 6.86 28.32
CA GLU A 266 -1.65 7.03 29.15
C GLU A 266 -2.86 6.31 28.54
N TYR A 267 -3.19 6.59 27.27
CA TYR A 267 -4.31 5.95 26.58
C TYR A 267 -4.13 4.45 26.43
N TYR A 268 -2.92 3.97 26.10
CA TYR A 268 -2.62 2.55 26.05
C TYR A 268 -2.86 1.87 27.41
N LYS A 269 -2.40 2.49 28.51
CA LYS A 269 -2.59 1.96 29.86
C LYS A 269 -4.08 1.89 30.24
N LEU A 270 -4.84 2.95 29.95
CA LEU A 270 -6.28 3.00 30.19
C LEU A 270 -7.04 1.88 29.45
N GLU A 271 -6.70 1.61 28.19
CA GLU A 271 -7.33 0.51 27.45
C GLU A 271 -6.89 -0.85 28.00
N LYS A 272 -5.63 -1.01 28.42
CA LYS A 272 -5.12 -2.24 29.03
C LYS A 272 -5.80 -2.57 30.35
N GLU A 273 -6.06 -1.57 31.19
CA GLU A 273 -6.76 -1.72 32.47
C GLU A 273 -8.20 -2.24 32.30
N LYS A 274 -8.85 -1.99 31.15
CA LYS A 274 -10.17 -2.57 30.83
C LYS A 274 -10.13 -4.08 30.54
N GLY A 275 -8.98 -4.60 30.10
CA GLY A 275 -8.72 -6.03 30.02
C GLY A 275 -9.47 -6.83 28.93
N ASN A 276 -10.19 -6.18 28.01
CA ASN A 276 -11.09 -6.84 27.06
C ASN A 276 -10.57 -6.92 25.61
N LEU A 277 -9.30 -6.57 25.36
CA LEU A 277 -8.69 -6.57 24.01
C LEU A 277 -7.42 -7.44 23.91
N GLU A 278 -7.16 -8.29 24.90
CA GLU A 278 -6.04 -9.22 24.82
C GLU A 278 -6.23 -10.17 23.62
N LEU A 279 -5.23 -10.23 22.75
CA LEU A 279 -5.24 -11.06 21.55
C LEU A 279 -4.80 -12.48 21.87
N ASN A 280 -5.73 -13.41 21.66
CA ASN A 280 -5.45 -14.84 21.55
C ASN A 280 -5.53 -15.21 20.07
N VAL A 281 -4.36 -15.26 19.42
CA VAL A 281 -4.28 -15.55 17.98
C VAL A 281 -3.98 -17.03 17.72
N GLU A 282 -4.67 -17.59 16.73
CA GLU A 282 -4.39 -18.94 16.24
C GLU A 282 -3.11 -18.94 15.40
N GLN A 283 -2.27 -19.96 15.60
CA GLN A 283 -1.10 -20.16 14.75
C GLN A 283 -1.54 -20.64 13.37
N ILE A 284 -0.91 -20.10 12.33
CA ILE A 284 -1.14 -20.52 10.96
C ILE A 284 -0.31 -21.77 10.68
N ASP A 285 -0.93 -22.76 10.05
CA ASP A 285 -0.26 -23.99 9.66
C ASP A 285 0.52 -23.80 8.34
N TYR A 286 1.83 -23.98 8.41
CA TYR A 286 2.76 -23.97 7.27
C TYR A 286 3.40 -25.36 7.04
N SER A 287 2.78 -26.45 7.50
CA SER A 287 3.34 -27.81 7.51
C SER A 287 3.36 -28.54 6.15
N LYS A 288 3.03 -27.85 5.06
CA LYS A 288 3.02 -28.47 3.72
C LYS A 288 4.41 -29.03 3.38
N PRO A 289 4.50 -30.28 2.88
CA PRO A 289 5.79 -30.83 2.45
C PRO A 289 6.32 -30.09 1.22
N GLY A 290 7.61 -29.77 1.24
CA GLY A 290 8.29 -29.09 0.13
C GLY A 290 9.05 -30.04 -0.80
N ILE A 291 9.34 -29.55 -2.00
CA ILE A 291 10.19 -30.20 -3.00
C ILE A 291 11.27 -29.21 -3.37
N LYS A 292 12.53 -29.52 -3.06
CA LYS A 292 13.66 -28.67 -3.43
C LYS A 292 13.87 -28.69 -4.94
N ILE A 293 14.09 -27.52 -5.50
CA ILE A 293 14.48 -27.32 -6.89
C ILE A 293 15.75 -26.48 -6.95
N ASP A 294 16.54 -26.69 -7.98
CA ASP A 294 17.66 -25.85 -8.36
C ASP A 294 17.20 -24.91 -9.48
N LEU A 295 16.71 -23.73 -9.08
CA LEU A 295 16.17 -22.72 -9.99
C LEU A 295 16.46 -21.33 -9.42
N HIS A 296 17.02 -20.46 -10.26
CA HIS A 296 17.25 -19.06 -9.93
C HIS A 296 16.33 -18.18 -10.78
N ASP A 297 15.47 -17.42 -10.12
CA ASP A 297 14.59 -16.42 -10.73
C ASP A 297 14.40 -15.28 -9.72
N SER A 298 14.43 -14.02 -10.15
CA SER A 298 14.31 -12.85 -9.26
C SER A 298 12.94 -12.75 -8.57
N ARG A 299 11.94 -13.46 -9.08
CA ARG A 299 10.58 -13.55 -8.54
C ARG A 299 10.42 -14.70 -7.55
N LEU A 300 11.38 -15.64 -7.50
CA LEU A 300 11.34 -16.82 -6.65
C LEU A 300 12.07 -16.55 -5.32
N ILE A 301 11.36 -16.75 -4.22
CA ILE A 301 11.88 -16.51 -2.87
C ILE A 301 11.82 -17.82 -2.09
N HIS A 302 12.93 -18.22 -1.48
CA HIS A 302 12.97 -19.38 -0.58
C HIS A 302 12.22 -19.07 0.72
N GLN A 303 11.39 -20.01 1.17
CA GLN A 303 10.78 -19.93 2.48
C GLN A 303 11.69 -20.58 3.54
N LYS A 304 11.49 -20.23 4.81
CA LYS A 304 12.16 -20.90 5.93
C LYS A 304 11.74 -22.37 6.06
N GLN A 305 10.57 -22.74 5.53
CA GLN A 305 10.12 -24.12 5.39
C GLN A 305 10.84 -24.81 4.23
N SER A 306 11.48 -25.94 4.52
CA SER A 306 12.37 -26.60 3.54
C SER A 306 11.63 -27.06 2.28
N GLY A 307 12.13 -26.63 1.12
CA GLY A 307 11.55 -26.99 -0.18
C GLY A 307 10.24 -26.28 -0.51
N LEU A 308 9.85 -25.28 0.28
CA LEU A 308 8.76 -24.37 -0.07
C LEU A 308 9.29 -23.03 -0.57
N TYR A 309 8.51 -22.42 -1.43
CA TYR A 309 8.85 -21.22 -2.17
C TYR A 309 7.67 -20.25 -2.17
N THR A 310 8.01 -18.98 -2.36
CA THR A 310 7.07 -17.91 -2.67
C THR A 310 7.38 -17.39 -4.08
N VAL A 311 6.36 -17.18 -4.90
CA VAL A 311 6.52 -16.45 -6.16
C VAL A 311 5.90 -15.07 -6.05
N TYR A 312 6.70 -14.04 -6.31
CA TYR A 312 6.28 -12.65 -6.38
C TYR A 312 5.86 -12.27 -7.81
N ILE A 313 4.65 -11.75 -7.96
CA ILE A 313 4.06 -11.34 -9.22
C ILE A 313 3.75 -9.85 -9.13
N HIS A 314 4.35 -9.05 -10.01
CA HIS A 314 4.12 -7.60 -10.03
C HIS A 314 3.67 -7.14 -11.43
N PRO A 315 2.38 -6.83 -11.63
CA PRO A 315 1.93 -6.19 -12.85
C PRO A 315 2.43 -4.74 -12.93
N ILE A 316 2.77 -4.25 -14.13
CA ILE A 316 3.24 -2.86 -14.32
C ILE A 316 2.23 -1.89 -13.70
N GLY A 317 2.72 -1.04 -12.79
CA GLY A 317 1.91 -0.03 -12.11
C GLY A 317 0.76 -0.59 -11.27
N GLY A 318 0.84 -1.85 -10.84
CA GLY A 318 -0.21 -2.49 -10.05
C GLY A 318 -1.45 -2.92 -10.84
N LEU A 319 -1.43 -2.83 -12.17
CA LEU A 319 -2.60 -3.07 -13.03
C LEU A 319 -2.66 -4.52 -13.51
N LEU A 320 -3.31 -5.40 -12.74
CA LEU A 320 -3.48 -6.81 -13.09
C LEU A 320 -4.66 -6.99 -14.05
N LEU A 321 -4.40 -7.41 -15.29
CA LEU A 321 -5.45 -7.64 -16.28
C LEU A 321 -6.32 -8.85 -15.90
N THR A 322 -7.62 -8.78 -16.19
CA THR A 322 -8.57 -9.85 -15.86
C THR A 322 -8.29 -11.14 -16.63
N LYS A 323 -7.76 -11.03 -17.86
CA LYS A 323 -7.31 -12.20 -18.65
C LYS A 323 -6.18 -12.96 -17.94
N ASP A 324 -5.25 -12.23 -17.32
CA ASP A 324 -4.07 -12.79 -16.66
C ASP A 324 -4.44 -13.33 -15.28
N LEU A 325 -5.33 -12.62 -14.57
CA LEU A 325 -5.92 -13.09 -13.32
C LEU A 325 -6.68 -14.41 -13.50
N LYS A 326 -7.39 -14.58 -14.62
CA LYS A 326 -8.07 -15.85 -14.95
C LYS A 326 -7.09 -17.02 -15.02
N ILE A 327 -5.97 -16.84 -15.71
CA ILE A 327 -4.92 -17.87 -15.86
C ILE A 327 -4.33 -18.22 -14.49
N LEU A 328 -4.04 -17.20 -13.68
CA LEU A 328 -3.54 -17.41 -12.32
C LEU A 328 -4.53 -18.19 -11.46
N LEU A 329 -5.82 -17.84 -11.48
CA LEU A 329 -6.87 -18.54 -10.72
C LEU A 329 -6.97 -20.01 -11.14
N GLN A 330 -6.92 -20.30 -12.43
CA GLN A 330 -6.93 -21.67 -12.94
C GLN A 330 -5.73 -22.49 -12.46
N GLU A 331 -4.53 -21.88 -12.39
CA GLU A 331 -3.36 -22.58 -11.86
C GLU A 331 -3.44 -22.76 -10.33
N LEU A 332 -4.02 -21.81 -9.62
CA LEU A 332 -4.25 -21.92 -8.16
C LEU A 332 -5.21 -23.06 -7.79
N ASP A 333 -6.05 -23.53 -8.71
CA ASP A 333 -6.86 -24.74 -8.51
C ASP A 333 -6.02 -26.02 -8.42
N ASN A 334 -4.84 -26.02 -9.04
CA ASN A 334 -3.92 -27.16 -9.09
C ASN A 334 -2.87 -27.13 -7.95
N ILE A 335 -2.96 -26.15 -7.05
CA ILE A 335 -2.03 -25.98 -5.94
C ILE A 335 -2.69 -26.41 -4.65
N LYS A 336 -1.97 -27.18 -3.84
CA LYS A 336 -2.46 -27.60 -2.53
C LYS A 336 -2.28 -26.46 -1.52
N ASN A 337 -3.37 -25.95 -0.94
CA ASN A 337 -3.35 -24.90 0.08
C ASN A 337 -2.52 -23.65 -0.29
N PRO A 338 -2.77 -23.00 -1.45
CA PRO A 338 -2.08 -21.77 -1.81
C PRO A 338 -2.43 -20.65 -0.83
N MET A 339 -1.44 -19.86 -0.47
CA MET A 339 -1.63 -18.65 0.34
C MET A 339 -1.35 -17.42 -0.52
N ILE A 340 -2.29 -16.47 -0.57
CA ILE A 340 -2.19 -15.30 -1.43
C ILE A 340 -2.06 -14.05 -0.56
N ARG A 341 -1.05 -13.24 -0.84
CA ARG A 341 -0.82 -11.98 -0.11
C ARG A 341 -0.57 -10.83 -1.06
N LEU A 342 -1.22 -9.70 -0.82
CA LEU A 342 -0.93 -8.46 -1.54
C LEU A 342 0.28 -7.77 -0.90
N GLY A 343 1.10 -7.12 -1.71
CA GLY A 343 2.24 -6.31 -1.26
C GLY A 343 1.90 -4.84 -1.12
N MET A 344 2.65 -4.11 -0.28
CA MET A 344 2.66 -2.64 -0.32
C MET A 344 3.38 -2.08 -1.56
N THR A 345 3.92 -2.99 -2.38
CA THR A 345 4.59 -2.75 -3.65
C THR A 345 3.67 -2.76 -4.85
N GLU A 346 2.35 -2.90 -4.69
CA GLU A 346 1.40 -3.09 -5.81
C GLU A 346 1.55 -4.44 -6.54
N GLY A 347 2.31 -5.38 -5.97
CA GLY A 347 2.36 -6.78 -6.40
C GLY A 347 1.54 -7.72 -5.51
N LEU A 348 1.56 -9.01 -5.85
CA LEU A 348 1.03 -10.10 -5.03
C LEU A 348 2.06 -11.23 -4.89
N TYR A 349 1.93 -12.01 -3.83
CA TYR A 349 2.80 -13.11 -3.46
C TYR A 349 1.95 -14.36 -3.36
N ILE A 350 2.38 -15.43 -4.05
CA ILE A 350 1.83 -16.76 -3.92
C ILE A 350 2.79 -17.57 -3.07
N LEU A 351 2.40 -17.85 -1.83
CA LEU A 351 3.19 -18.54 -0.82
C LEU A 351 2.77 -20.02 -0.76
N ASN A 352 3.59 -20.81 -0.07
CA ASN A 352 3.34 -22.20 0.28
C ASN A 352 3.34 -23.10 -0.97
N LEU A 353 4.25 -22.81 -1.91
CA LEU A 353 4.45 -23.57 -3.13
C LEU A 353 5.57 -24.57 -2.94
N ASP A 354 5.36 -25.84 -3.25
CA ASP A 354 6.49 -26.74 -3.48
C ASP A 354 7.25 -26.32 -4.76
N GLY A 355 8.44 -26.87 -4.99
CA GLY A 355 9.24 -26.48 -6.14
C GLY A 355 8.59 -26.74 -7.50
N ASN A 356 7.72 -27.74 -7.64
CA ASN A 356 7.02 -27.99 -8.91
C ASN A 356 5.90 -26.98 -9.13
N GLU A 357 5.13 -26.67 -8.09
CA GLU A 357 4.11 -25.61 -8.13
C GLU A 357 4.73 -24.24 -8.39
N ALA A 358 5.87 -23.95 -7.76
CA ALA A 358 6.62 -22.71 -7.97
C ALA A 358 7.05 -22.53 -9.43
N LYS A 359 7.55 -23.60 -10.08
CA LYS A 359 7.87 -23.59 -11.52
C LYS A 359 6.66 -23.26 -12.38
N ARG A 360 5.49 -23.84 -12.10
CA ARG A 360 4.27 -23.56 -12.87
C ARG A 360 3.80 -22.13 -12.70
N ILE A 361 3.81 -21.61 -11.47
CA ILE A 361 3.47 -20.20 -11.19
C ILE A 361 4.46 -19.23 -11.84
N LEU A 362 5.76 -19.53 -11.84
CA LEU A 362 6.77 -18.72 -12.54
C LEU A 362 6.53 -18.67 -14.05
N GLU A 363 6.14 -19.79 -14.65
CA GLU A 363 5.86 -19.88 -16.08
C GLU A 363 4.66 -19.02 -16.47
N ILE A 364 3.51 -19.25 -15.82
CA ILE A 364 2.28 -18.50 -16.14
C ILE A 364 2.40 -17.01 -15.81
N SER A 365 3.25 -16.64 -14.85
CA SER A 365 3.45 -15.24 -14.47
C SER A 365 4.42 -14.50 -15.39
N LYS A 366 5.06 -15.13 -16.40
CA LYS A 366 5.92 -14.42 -17.36
C LYS A 366 5.19 -13.34 -18.16
N THR A 367 3.90 -13.55 -18.44
CA THR A 367 3.08 -12.55 -19.16
C THR A 367 2.46 -11.51 -18.24
N ILE A 368 2.61 -11.69 -16.92
CA ILE A 368 1.95 -10.88 -15.88
C ILE A 368 2.97 -10.02 -15.15
N SER A 369 4.06 -10.65 -14.73
CA SER A 369 5.06 -10.10 -13.85
C SER A 369 6.19 -9.47 -14.63
N CYS A 370 6.61 -8.32 -14.13
CA CYS A 370 7.83 -7.63 -14.49
C CYS A 370 9.08 -8.37 -14.01
N ASN A 371 10.16 -8.30 -14.79
CA ASN A 371 11.41 -9.02 -14.51
C ASN A 371 12.53 -8.12 -13.99
N SER A 372 12.48 -6.80 -14.26
CA SER A 372 13.44 -5.82 -13.71
C SER A 372 12.85 -4.99 -12.56
N GLN A 373 13.71 -4.40 -11.72
CA GLN A 373 13.27 -3.53 -10.63
C GLN A 373 12.52 -2.29 -11.13
N LEU A 374 12.97 -1.70 -12.25
CA LEU A 374 12.30 -0.58 -12.91
C LEU A 374 10.89 -0.94 -13.34
N GLU A 375 10.69 -2.11 -13.94
CA GLU A 375 9.34 -2.55 -14.35
C GLU A 375 8.46 -2.86 -13.13
N GLN A 376 9.06 -3.24 -12.00
CA GLN A 376 8.41 -3.43 -10.71
C GLN A 376 8.19 -2.13 -9.91
N SER A 377 8.23 -0.98 -10.58
CA SER A 377 7.97 0.33 -9.99
C SER A 377 6.55 0.51 -9.48
N ILE A 378 6.45 1.31 -8.42
CA ILE A 378 5.20 1.67 -7.78
C ILE A 378 4.68 2.94 -8.43
N SER A 379 3.41 2.96 -8.83
CA SER A 379 2.78 4.14 -9.41
C SER A 379 1.34 4.27 -8.95
N CYS A 380 1.00 5.40 -8.33
CA CYS A 380 -0.40 5.65 -8.02
C CYS A 380 -1.23 5.76 -9.31
N ILE A 381 -2.55 5.64 -9.21
CA ILE A 381 -3.43 5.64 -10.38
C ILE A 381 -3.36 6.94 -11.23
N GLY A 382 -3.04 8.08 -10.62
CA GLY A 382 -2.84 9.35 -11.33
C GLY A 382 -4.09 9.87 -12.07
N VAL A 383 -3.93 10.91 -12.88
CA VAL A 383 -4.95 11.34 -13.85
C VAL A 383 -4.93 10.41 -15.06
N PRO A 384 -6.04 10.20 -15.81
CA PRO A 384 -7.32 10.90 -15.72
C PRO A 384 -8.27 10.39 -14.62
N ILE A 385 -7.94 9.31 -13.91
CA ILE A 385 -8.86 8.67 -12.95
C ILE A 385 -8.96 9.49 -11.65
N CYS A 386 -7.82 9.79 -11.02
CA CYS A 386 -7.77 10.41 -9.71
C CYS A 386 -8.21 11.88 -9.74
N GLN A 387 -9.18 12.21 -8.90
CA GLN A 387 -9.67 13.59 -8.76
C GLN A 387 -8.62 14.57 -8.20
N MET A 388 -7.69 14.07 -7.38
CA MET A 388 -6.63 14.88 -6.76
C MET A 388 -5.33 14.84 -7.56
N GLY A 389 -5.26 14.00 -8.60
CA GLY A 389 -4.06 13.88 -9.42
C GLY A 389 -3.78 15.17 -10.18
N ILE A 390 -2.50 15.53 -10.23
CA ILE A 390 -2.00 16.63 -11.06
C ILE A 390 -1.47 16.04 -12.37
N GLN A 391 -0.63 15.01 -12.27
CA GLN A 391 -0.01 14.32 -13.40
C GLN A 391 -0.50 12.89 -13.60
N ASN A 392 -0.26 12.36 -14.81
CA ASN A 392 -0.53 10.97 -15.17
C ASN A 392 0.68 10.10 -14.79
N SER A 393 0.66 9.55 -13.59
CA SER A 393 1.75 8.74 -13.06
C SER A 393 1.88 7.37 -13.72
N GLN A 394 0.77 6.77 -14.15
CA GLN A 394 0.81 5.50 -14.89
C GLN A 394 1.46 5.71 -16.26
N LYS A 395 1.06 6.76 -16.99
CA LYS A 395 1.69 7.13 -18.26
C LYS A 395 3.19 7.42 -18.10
N MET A 396 3.57 8.19 -17.09
CA MET A 396 4.99 8.48 -16.80
C MET A 396 5.80 7.19 -16.57
N LEU A 397 5.25 6.22 -15.83
CA LEU A 397 5.91 4.93 -15.63
C LEU A 397 6.15 4.22 -16.97
N HIS A 398 5.13 4.14 -17.82
CA HIS A 398 5.24 3.51 -19.14
C HIS A 398 6.25 4.23 -20.04
N GLU A 399 6.22 5.56 -20.10
CA GLU A 399 7.18 6.35 -20.91
C GLU A 399 8.63 6.11 -20.47
N ILE A 400 8.90 5.96 -19.16
CA ILE A 400 10.23 5.62 -18.66
C ILE A 400 10.62 4.19 -19.05
N ILE A 401 9.75 3.20 -18.81
CA ILE A 401 10.03 1.80 -19.17
C ILE A 401 10.28 1.66 -20.67
N ASP A 402 9.43 2.28 -21.50
CA ASP A 402 9.53 2.22 -22.95
C ASP A 402 10.82 2.89 -23.43
N TYR A 403 11.21 4.03 -22.85
CA TYR A 403 12.47 4.68 -23.16
C TYR A 403 13.68 3.78 -22.88
N PHE A 404 13.72 3.11 -21.72
CA PHE A 404 14.82 2.19 -21.36
C PHE A 404 14.87 0.98 -22.30
N ARG A 405 13.71 0.39 -22.63
CA ARG A 405 13.62 -0.73 -23.60
C ARG A 405 14.10 -0.32 -24.99
N LEU A 406 13.75 0.88 -25.44
CA LEU A 406 14.15 1.41 -26.76
C LEU A 406 15.67 1.60 -26.91
N GLN A 407 16.42 1.75 -25.80
CA GLN A 407 17.88 1.83 -25.86
C GLN A 407 18.54 0.47 -26.15
N ASN A 408 17.80 -0.64 -26.07
CA ASN A 408 18.29 -1.99 -26.30
C ASN A 408 19.56 -2.34 -25.48
N ASN A 409 19.63 -1.84 -24.25
CA ASN A 409 20.71 -2.12 -23.31
C ASN A 409 20.15 -2.85 -22.06
N GLU A 410 20.22 -4.18 -22.07
CA GLU A 410 19.70 -5.02 -20.99
C GLU A 410 20.45 -4.80 -19.66
N GLU A 411 21.76 -4.50 -19.71
CA GLU A 411 22.56 -4.23 -18.51
C GLU A 411 22.01 -3.01 -17.76
N ILE A 412 21.77 -1.90 -18.48
CA ILE A 412 21.23 -0.67 -17.91
C ILE A 412 19.79 -0.88 -17.43
N LEU A 413 18.96 -1.59 -18.21
CA LEU A 413 17.58 -1.91 -17.81
C LEU A 413 17.52 -2.73 -16.52
N ASN A 414 18.37 -3.74 -16.38
CA ASN A 414 18.40 -4.63 -15.22
C ASN A 414 18.98 -3.96 -13.97
N LYS A 415 19.87 -2.99 -14.16
CA LYS A 415 20.46 -2.17 -13.08
C LYS A 415 19.54 -1.04 -12.63
N ALA A 416 18.60 -0.61 -13.47
CA ALA A 416 17.69 0.49 -13.16
C ALA A 416 16.87 0.19 -11.89
N PRO A 417 16.87 1.09 -10.90
CA PRO A 417 16.19 0.85 -9.64
C PRO A 417 14.68 0.95 -9.80
N LYS A 418 13.96 0.42 -8.81
CA LYS A 418 12.54 0.67 -8.63
C LYS A 418 12.25 2.17 -8.45
N LEU A 419 11.24 2.67 -9.15
CA LEU A 419 10.73 4.04 -9.00
C LEU A 419 9.46 4.07 -8.15
N TYR A 420 9.24 5.22 -7.51
CA TYR A 420 8.11 5.46 -6.62
C TYR A 420 7.35 6.70 -7.08
N ILE A 421 6.30 6.52 -7.87
CA ILE A 421 5.68 7.58 -8.66
C ILE A 421 4.31 7.97 -8.08
N SER A 422 4.15 9.25 -7.79
CA SER A 422 2.89 9.83 -7.35
C SER A 422 2.50 10.97 -8.27
N GLY A 423 1.27 10.95 -8.81
CA GLY A 423 0.76 12.04 -9.64
C GLY A 423 0.48 13.35 -8.89
N CYS A 424 0.67 13.41 -7.57
CA CYS A 424 0.53 14.62 -6.75
C CYS A 424 1.20 14.46 -5.37
N LEU A 425 1.20 15.55 -4.58
CA LEU A 425 1.77 15.65 -3.22
C LEU A 425 1.15 14.71 -2.17
N ASN A 426 0.07 13.99 -2.48
CA ASN A 426 -0.56 13.07 -1.52
C ASN A 426 0.28 11.80 -1.23
N SER A 427 1.29 11.54 -2.06
CA SER A 427 2.22 10.41 -1.90
C SER A 427 1.54 9.04 -1.81
N CYS A 428 0.61 8.78 -2.73
CA CYS A 428 -0.04 7.47 -2.81
C CYS A 428 0.93 6.37 -3.30
N GLY A 429 1.90 6.72 -4.15
CA GLY A 429 3.01 5.85 -4.57
C GLY A 429 4.25 5.98 -3.68
N VAL A 430 4.11 6.54 -2.48
CA VAL A 430 5.15 6.61 -1.42
C VAL A 430 6.50 7.22 -1.84
N HIS A 431 6.48 8.21 -2.75
CA HIS A 431 7.67 8.79 -3.39
C HIS A 431 8.74 9.33 -2.44
N GLN A 432 8.42 9.70 -1.19
CA GLN A 432 9.44 10.23 -0.26
C GLN A 432 10.27 9.15 0.46
N ILE A 433 9.90 7.86 0.37
CA ILE A 433 10.63 6.77 1.05
C ILE A 433 11.25 5.78 0.06
N GLY A 434 11.18 6.10 -1.23
CA GLY A 434 11.80 5.33 -2.29
C GLY A 434 13.22 5.79 -2.58
N SER A 435 14.02 4.90 -3.18
CA SER A 435 15.35 5.23 -3.71
C SER A 435 15.29 6.36 -4.74
N ILE A 436 14.32 6.30 -5.66
CA ILE A 436 13.93 7.38 -6.57
C ILE A 436 12.41 7.60 -6.48
N GLY A 437 12.02 8.80 -6.08
CA GLY A 437 10.65 9.25 -6.00
C GLY A 437 10.30 10.30 -7.04
N LEU A 438 9.11 10.22 -7.62
CA LEU A 438 8.58 11.24 -8.52
C LEU A 438 7.25 11.80 -7.98
N CYS A 439 7.14 13.12 -7.86
CA CYS A 439 5.91 13.79 -7.46
C CYS A 439 5.39 14.75 -8.54
N GLY A 440 4.23 14.42 -9.12
CA GLY A 440 3.60 15.21 -10.18
C GLY A 440 3.25 16.62 -9.75
N LYS A 441 3.63 17.58 -10.60
CA LYS A 441 3.41 19.02 -10.46
C LYS A 441 2.99 19.65 -11.80
N LYS A 442 2.50 20.88 -11.74
CA LYS A 442 2.38 21.77 -12.90
C LYS A 442 3.30 22.96 -12.66
N LYS A 443 4.11 23.30 -13.65
CA LYS A 443 5.06 24.41 -13.59
C LYS A 443 4.78 25.42 -14.69
N ASN A 444 5.11 26.68 -14.45
CA ASN A 444 5.17 27.67 -15.51
C ASN A 444 6.63 27.77 -15.95
N VAL A 445 6.91 27.44 -17.21
CA VAL A 445 8.25 27.55 -17.81
C VAL A 445 8.11 28.49 -19.01
N ASN A 446 8.75 29.65 -18.94
CA ASN A 446 8.70 30.68 -20.00
C ASN A 446 7.27 31.07 -20.44
N GLY A 447 6.35 31.20 -19.47
CA GLY A 447 4.95 31.55 -19.74
C GLY A 447 4.04 30.37 -20.10
N VAL A 448 4.59 29.16 -20.23
CA VAL A 448 3.85 27.95 -20.64
C VAL A 448 3.61 27.01 -19.46
N SER A 449 2.34 26.63 -19.25
CA SER A 449 1.98 25.60 -18.28
C SER A 449 2.51 24.23 -18.72
N THR A 450 3.53 23.75 -18.02
CA THR A 450 4.32 22.57 -18.36
C THR A 450 4.06 21.45 -17.35
N ASP A 451 3.92 20.22 -17.87
CA ASP A 451 3.85 19.02 -17.06
C ASP A 451 5.23 18.71 -16.46
N ALA A 452 5.28 18.52 -15.15
CA ALA A 452 6.54 18.37 -14.44
C ALA A 452 6.40 17.35 -13.31
N PHE A 453 7.54 16.79 -12.88
CA PHE A 453 7.64 16.05 -11.62
C PHE A 453 8.79 16.60 -10.79
N GLU A 454 8.60 16.65 -9.48
CA GLU A 454 9.67 16.79 -8.51
C GLU A 454 10.38 15.45 -8.32
N LEU A 455 11.71 15.46 -8.37
CA LEU A 455 12.54 14.27 -8.13
C LEU A 455 13.00 14.22 -6.67
N PHE A 456 12.78 13.09 -6.01
CA PHE A 456 13.30 12.77 -4.69
C PHE A 456 14.30 11.61 -4.79
N VAL A 457 15.37 11.65 -4.01
CA VAL A 457 16.39 10.59 -4.00
C VAL A 457 16.79 10.19 -2.58
N GLY A 458 17.20 8.94 -2.42
CA GLY A 458 17.78 8.43 -1.17
C GLY A 458 16.79 8.21 -0.03
N GLY A 459 15.48 8.07 -0.29
CA GLY A 459 14.52 7.69 0.75
C GLY A 459 14.67 6.23 1.16
N SER A 460 14.40 5.91 2.43
CA SER A 460 14.39 4.53 2.95
C SER A 460 13.36 4.38 4.07
N PHE A 461 12.84 3.17 4.20
CA PHE A 461 11.93 2.74 5.26
C PHE A 461 12.49 1.58 6.11
N GLU A 462 13.71 1.11 5.85
CA GLU A 462 14.37 0.07 6.65
C GLU A 462 14.54 0.57 8.10
N ILE A 463 14.27 -0.28 9.09
CA ILE A 463 14.40 0.08 10.50
C ILE A 463 15.87 0.36 10.81
N GLY A 464 16.14 1.48 11.48
CA GLY A 464 17.49 1.97 11.76
C GLY A 464 18.12 2.80 10.63
N LYS A 465 17.56 2.77 9.41
CA LYS A 465 17.99 3.61 8.27
C LYS A 465 16.87 4.47 7.70
N THR A 466 15.71 4.48 8.34
CA THR A 466 14.52 5.17 7.85
C THR A 466 14.81 6.67 7.68
N LYS A 467 14.64 7.17 6.46
CA LYS A 467 14.84 8.58 6.15
C LYS A 467 14.00 9.00 4.94
N LEU A 468 13.61 10.26 4.92
CA LEU A 468 12.89 10.84 3.79
C LEU A 468 13.89 11.25 2.70
N GLY A 469 13.50 11.05 1.44
CA GLY A 469 14.31 11.43 0.28
C GLY A 469 14.51 12.94 0.15
N LYS A 470 15.67 13.32 -0.36
CA LYS A 470 16.07 14.71 -0.67
C LYS A 470 15.47 15.11 -2.01
N SER A 471 14.86 16.28 -2.09
CA SER A 471 14.40 16.86 -3.36
C SER A 471 15.59 17.39 -4.17
N LEU A 472 15.65 17.04 -5.46
CA LEU A 472 16.65 17.58 -6.40
C LEU A 472 16.09 18.71 -7.28
N GLY A 473 14.78 18.99 -7.17
CA GLY A 473 14.10 20.01 -7.94
C GLY A 473 13.01 19.46 -8.84
N ASP A 474 12.53 20.31 -9.74
CA ASP A 474 11.43 20.02 -10.64
C ASP A 474 11.95 19.87 -12.08
N PHE A 475 11.39 18.90 -12.80
CA PHE A 475 11.84 18.51 -14.13
C PHE A 475 10.64 18.37 -15.05
N LYS A 476 10.80 18.72 -16.33
CA LYS A 476 9.73 18.48 -17.33
C LYS A 476 9.47 16.99 -17.44
N ALA A 477 8.20 16.62 -17.54
CA ALA A 477 7.79 15.24 -17.73
C ALA A 477 8.46 14.59 -18.96
N SER A 478 8.60 15.34 -20.06
CA SER A 478 9.24 14.87 -21.30
C SER A 478 10.71 14.50 -21.16
N ASP A 479 11.41 15.08 -20.18
CA ASP A 479 12.86 14.98 -20.07
C ASP A 479 13.27 13.88 -19.08
N LEU A 480 12.35 13.47 -18.20
CA LEU A 480 12.58 12.47 -17.15
C LEU A 480 13.07 11.11 -17.68
N PRO A 481 12.49 10.51 -18.74
CA PRO A 481 12.96 9.21 -19.21
C PRO A 481 14.45 9.21 -19.58
N LYS A 482 14.88 10.24 -20.34
CA LYS A 482 16.27 10.41 -20.74
C LYS A 482 17.18 10.72 -19.55
N MET A 483 16.78 11.67 -18.70
CA MET A 483 17.58 12.05 -17.53
C MET A 483 17.79 10.86 -16.57
N LEU A 484 16.75 10.06 -16.32
CA LEU A 484 16.86 8.87 -15.47
C LEU A 484 17.77 7.82 -16.11
N TYR A 485 17.71 7.64 -17.43
CA TYR A 485 18.63 6.75 -18.14
C TYR A 485 20.09 7.20 -17.97
N GLU A 486 20.39 8.49 -18.15
CA GLU A 486 21.74 9.03 -17.92
C GLU A 486 22.24 8.79 -16.49
N ILE A 487 21.36 8.91 -15.48
CA ILE A 487 21.70 8.61 -14.08
C ILE A 487 22.03 7.11 -13.91
N VAL A 488 21.23 6.22 -14.48
CA VAL A 488 21.46 4.77 -14.34
C VAL A 488 22.72 4.33 -15.09
N GLU A 489 22.98 4.90 -16.28
CA GLU A 489 24.16 4.62 -17.10
C GLU A 489 25.46 4.88 -16.33
N VAL A 490 25.57 6.01 -15.63
CA VAL A 490 26.77 6.35 -14.84
C VAL A 490 26.82 5.71 -13.46
N SER A 491 25.71 5.14 -12.99
CA SER A 491 25.66 4.51 -11.67
C SER A 491 26.59 3.30 -11.59
N SER A 492 26.93 2.81 -10.40
CA SER A 492 27.72 1.57 -10.25
C SER A 492 27.42 0.91 -8.91
N GLY A 493 27.60 -0.41 -8.83
CA GLY A 493 27.29 -1.17 -7.60
C GLY A 493 25.82 -1.06 -7.19
N ASN A 494 25.58 -0.96 -5.88
CA ASN A 494 24.24 -0.78 -5.35
C ASN A 494 23.74 0.64 -5.63
N PHE A 495 22.64 0.78 -6.37
CA PHE A 495 22.09 2.08 -6.77
C PHE A 495 21.79 2.99 -5.57
N TYR A 496 21.24 2.44 -4.48
CA TYR A 496 20.90 3.22 -3.30
C TYR A 496 22.15 3.74 -2.59
N GLU A 497 23.22 2.95 -2.48
CA GLU A 497 24.49 3.43 -1.92
C GLU A 497 25.11 4.47 -2.85
N TRP A 498 25.14 4.20 -4.15
CA TRP A 498 25.70 5.10 -5.16
C TRP A 498 25.06 6.48 -5.13
N ILE A 499 23.72 6.56 -5.08
CA ILE A 499 23.02 7.86 -5.10
C ILE A 499 23.24 8.68 -3.83
N ASN A 500 23.61 8.03 -2.71
CA ASN A 500 23.94 8.72 -1.46
C ASN A 500 25.41 9.13 -1.37
N LEU A 501 26.28 8.64 -2.26
CA LEU A 501 27.73 8.92 -2.26
C LEU A 501 28.18 9.83 -3.40
N ASN A 502 27.35 10.02 -4.45
CA ASN A 502 27.73 10.69 -5.69
C ASN A 502 26.91 11.97 -5.97
N ASP A 503 26.67 12.78 -4.93
CA ASP A 503 25.87 14.01 -5.01
C ASP A 503 26.33 14.94 -6.17
N ASP A 504 27.65 15.12 -6.36
CA ASP A 504 28.18 16.00 -7.41
C ASP A 504 27.84 15.52 -8.82
N LEU A 505 28.02 14.23 -9.09
CA LEU A 505 27.70 13.64 -10.40
C LEU A 505 26.19 13.67 -10.66
N LEU A 506 25.38 13.41 -9.64
CA LEU A 506 23.93 13.48 -9.72
C LEU A 506 23.44 14.91 -9.99
N ASN A 507 24.00 15.92 -9.30
CA ASN A 507 23.69 17.32 -9.55
C ASN A 507 24.14 17.74 -10.97
N ASN A 508 25.32 17.33 -11.41
CA ASN A 508 25.82 17.63 -12.76
C ASN A 508 24.90 17.09 -13.87
N ILE A 509 24.26 15.94 -13.69
CA ILE A 509 23.27 15.42 -14.63
C ILE A 509 21.96 16.20 -14.49
N THR A 510 21.42 16.30 -13.28
CA THR A 510 20.08 16.87 -13.04
C THR A 510 20.01 18.37 -13.35
N ASP A 511 21.04 19.16 -13.07
CA ASP A 511 21.03 20.60 -13.32
C ASP A 511 20.89 20.98 -14.80
N LYS A 512 21.23 20.06 -15.73
CA LYS A 512 20.99 20.23 -17.18
C LYS A 512 19.51 20.26 -17.55
N TYR A 513 18.64 19.67 -16.72
CA TYR A 513 17.22 19.42 -16.99
C TYR A 513 16.26 20.20 -16.08
N LYS A 514 16.79 20.88 -15.07
CA LYS A 514 16.03 21.51 -13.98
C LYS A 514 15.24 22.74 -14.48
N ILE A 515 14.02 22.93 -13.96
CA ILE A 515 13.09 24.01 -14.38
C ILE A 515 12.45 24.80 -13.23
#